data_AF-A0A9E4AWS6-F1
#
_entry.id   AF-A0A9E4AWS6-F1
#
_cell.length_a   1.000
_cell.length_b   1.000
_cell.length_c   1.000
_cell.angle_alpha   90.00
_cell.angle_beta   90.00
_cell.angle_gamma   90.00
#
_symmetry.space_group_name_H-M   'P 1'
#
loop_
_entity.id
_entity.type
_entity.pdbx_description
1 polymer ?
#
loop_
_entity_poly.entity_id
_entity_poly.type
_entity_poly.pdbx_seq_one_letter_code
_entity_poly.pdbx_strand_id
1 'polypeptide(L)' 'MYYIGKTLELMGIACLGAGLYLGCVNPYGYSESKAMGVEMGFLTLGVLFFFLGRLIEKRQ' A
#
# COMPACT_ATOMS: atom_id res chain seq x y z
N MET A 1 -14.75 15.91 -3.21
CA MET A 1 -14.19 14.56 -2.98
C MET A 1 -12.75 14.41 -3.46
N TYR A 2 -12.20 15.37 -4.21
CA TYR A 2 -10.88 15.34 -4.83
C TYR A 2 -9.77 15.16 -3.79
N TYR A 3 -9.80 15.95 -2.71
CA TYR A 3 -8.84 15.83 -1.60
C TYR A 3 -8.88 14.46 -0.92
N ILE A 4 -10.06 13.85 -0.77
CA ILE A 4 -10.21 12.51 -0.17
C ILE A 4 -9.60 11.45 -1.10
N GLY A 5 -9.90 11.54 -2.39
CA GLY A 5 -9.34 10.63 -3.39
C GLY A 5 -7.81 10.75 -3.49
N LYS A 6 -7.26 11.97 -3.55
CA LYS A 6 -5.80 12.21 -3.57
C LYS A 6 -5.11 11.69 -2.31
N THR A 7 -5.73 11.85 -1.16
CA THR A 7 -5.20 11.34 0.12
C THR A 7 -5.13 9.81 0.10
N LEU A 8 -6.18 9.15 -0.39
CA LEU A 8 -6.21 7.69 -0.56
C LEU A 8 -5.18 7.20 -1.58
N GLU A 9 -5.01 7.91 -2.70
CA GLU A 9 -3.95 7.61 -3.68
C GLU A 9 -2.57 7.63 -3.02
N LEU A 10 -2.26 8.68 -2.26
CA LEU A 10 -0.99 8.82 -1.54
C LEU A 10 -0.80 7.75 -0.47
N MET A 11 -1.84 7.43 0.29
CA MET A 11 -1.83 6.33 1.26
C MET A 11 -1.52 4.98 0.60
N GLY A 12 -2.09 4.76 -0.59
CA GLY A 12 -1.80 3.58 -1.40
C GLY A 12 -0.32 3.48 -1.77
N ILE A 13 0.27 4.57 -2.28
CA ILE A 13 1.70 4.65 -2.63
C ILE A 13 2.58 4.39 -1.40
N ALA A 14 2.25 5.00 -0.25
CA ALA A 14 2.99 4.78 0.98
C ALA A 14 2.95 3.32 1.44
N CYS A 15 1.80 2.65 1.33
CA CYS A 15 1.68 1.22 1.64
C CYS A 15 2.49 0.35 0.69
N LEU A 16 2.51 0.67 -0.61
CA LEU A 16 3.36 -0.04 -1.58
C LEU A 16 4.84 0.07 -1.21
N GLY A 17 5.31 1.29 -0.90
CA GLY A 17 6.68 1.52 -0.46
C GLY A 17 7.02 0.77 0.84
N ALA A 18 6.10 0.76 1.80
CA ALA A 18 6.26 0.03 3.05
C ALA A 18 6.34 -1.50 2.81
N GLY A 19 5.49 -2.05 1.94
CA GLY A 19 5.53 -3.47 1.60
C GLY A 19 6.87 -3.89 1.00
N LEU A 20 7.38 -3.12 0.04
CA LEU A 20 8.70 -3.35 -0.56
C LEU A 20 9.83 -3.23 0.47
N TYR A 21 9.79 -2.23 1.36
CA TYR A 21 10.78 -2.09 2.42
C TYR A 21 10.76 -3.30 3.37
N LEU A 22 9.58 -3.76 3.77
CA LEU A 22 9.44 -4.90 4.67
C LEU A 22 9.90 -6.22 4.05
N GLY A 23 9.63 -6.42 2.76
CA GLY A 23 10.11 -7.60 2.02
C GLY A 23 11.61 -7.56 1.75
N CYS A 24 12.13 -6.44 1.22
CA CYS A 24 13.53 -6.33 0.81
C CYS A 24 14.51 -6.16 1.98
N VAL A 25 14.14 -5.37 2.99
CA VAL A 25 15.05 -5.05 4.12
C VAL A 25 14.81 -5.99 5.30
N ASN A 26 13.59 -6.53 5.44
CA ASN A 26 13.18 -7.36 6.58
C ASN A 26 13.70 -6.82 7.93
N PRO A 27 13.38 -5.55 8.28
CA PRO A 27 13.98 -4.85 9.40
C PRO A 27 13.70 -5.49 10.77
N TYR A 28 12.69 -6.37 10.84
CA TYR A 28 12.27 -7.05 12.05
C TYR A 28 12.84 -8.47 12.18
N GLY A 29 13.66 -8.92 11.22
CA GLY A 29 14.24 -10.26 11.24
C GLY A 29 13.18 -11.37 11.20
N TYR A 30 12.07 -11.14 10.50
CA TYR A 30 11.02 -12.13 10.35
C TYR A 30 11.51 -13.35 9.54
N SER A 31 10.89 -14.51 9.79
CA SER A 31 11.06 -15.66 8.89
C SER A 31 10.58 -15.28 7.48
N GLU A 32 11.16 -15.88 6.44
CA GLU A 32 10.82 -15.57 5.04
C GLU A 32 9.32 -15.62 4.78
N SER A 33 8.63 -16.64 5.30
CA SER A 33 7.17 -16.79 5.19
C SER A 33 6.39 -15.63 5.82
N LYS A 34 6.87 -15.08 6.93
CA LYS A 34 6.25 -13.93 7.61
C LYS A 34 6.57 -12.64 6.87
N ALA A 35 7.82 -12.43 6.46
CA ALA A 35 8.22 -11.26 5.66
C ALA A 35 7.41 -11.18 4.36
N MET A 36 7.30 -12.30 3.63
CA MET A 36 6.51 -12.40 2.40
C MET A 36 5.02 -12.16 2.66
N GLY A 37 4.46 -12.69 3.75
CA GLY A 37 3.07 -12.43 4.13
C GLY A 37 2.79 -10.94 4.41
N VAL A 38 3.71 -10.27 5.11
CA VAL A 38 3.62 -8.84 5.40
C VAL A 38 3.79 -8.00 4.14
N GLU A 39 4.78 -8.29 3.31
CA GLU A 39 4.99 -7.66 2.01
C GLU A 39 3.73 -7.75 1.16
N MET A 40 3.20 -8.97 0.95
CA MET A 40 1.99 -9.18 0.17
C MET A 40 0.78 -8.45 0.73
N GLY A 41 0.63 -8.41 2.05
CA GLY A 41 -0.45 -7.67 2.72
C GLY A 41 -0.39 -6.16 2.42
N PHE A 42 0.78 -5.55 2.59
CA PHE A 42 0.99 -4.13 2.31
C PHE A 42 0.88 -3.79 0.82
N LEU A 43 1.40 -4.65 -0.06
CA LEU A 43 1.26 -4.47 -1.51
C LEU A 43 -0.21 -4.50 -1.93
N THR A 44 -0.98 -5.47 -1.42
CA THR A 44 -2.41 -5.61 -1.72
C THR A 44 -3.21 -4.40 -1.22
N LEU A 45 -2.98 -3.97 0.02
CA LEU A 45 -3.62 -2.78 0.59
C LEU A 45 -3.24 -1.51 -0.17
N GLY A 46 -1.96 -1.39 -0.57
CA GLY A 46 -1.47 -0.25 -1.33
C GLY A 46 -2.14 -0.11 -2.69
N VAL A 47 -2.25 -1.22 -3.43
CA VAL A 47 -3.00 -1.26 -4.70
C VAL A 47 -4.45 -0.86 -4.47
N LEU A 48 -5.11 -1.43 -3.45
CA LEU A 48 -6.52 -1.20 -3.18
C LEU A 48 -6.80 0.28 -2.88
N PHE A 49 -6.06 0.92 -1.97
CA PHE A 49 -6.25 2.32 -1.64
C PHE A 49 -5.91 3.25 -2.80
N PHE A 50 -4.89 2.93 -3.59
CA PHE A 50 -4.55 3.70 -4.77
C PHE A 50 -5.71 3.74 -5.78
N PHE A 51 -6.26 2.58 -6.13
CA PHE A 51 -7.37 2.51 -7.08
C PHE A 51 -8.68 3.04 -6.51
N LEU A 52 -8.93 2.87 -5.20
CA LEU A 52 -10.08 3.47 -4.54
C LEU A 52 -10.02 5.01 -4.60
N GLY A 53 -8.85 5.59 -4.34
CA GLY A 53 -8.62 7.03 -4.45
C GLY A 53 -8.89 7.56 -5.86
N ARG A 54 -8.31 6.89 -6.88
CA ARG A 54 -8.56 7.14 -8.32
C ARG A 54 -10.05 7.12 -8.65
N LEU A 55 -10.79 6.14 -8.12
CA LEU A 55 -12.21 5.97 -8.40
C LEU A 55 -13.04 7.12 -7.79
N ILE A 56 -12.72 7.52 -6.56
CA ILE A 56 -13.41 8.60 -5.86
C ILE A 56 -13.21 9.94 -6.57
N GLU A 57 -12.00 10.20 -7.09
CA GLU A 57 -11.75 11.40 -7.90
C GLU A 57 -12.57 11.43 -9.19
N LYS A 58 -12.64 10.31 -9.91
CA LYS A 58 -13.37 10.21 -11.19
C LYS A 58 -14.89 10.32 -11.06
N ARG A 59 -15.44 10.19 -9.85
CA ARG A 59 -16.88 10.34 -9.57
C ARG A 59 -17.29 11.79 -9.25
N GLN A 60 -16.37 12.74 -9.30
CA GLN A 60 -16.67 14.18 -9.31
C GLN A 60 -16.76 14.73 -10.73
#